data_AF-A0A182EHS6-F1
#
_entry.id   AF-A0A182EHS6-F1
#
_cell.length_a   1.000
_cell.length_b   1.000
_cell.length_c   1.000
_cell.angle_alpha   90.00
_cell.angle_beta   90.00
_cell.angle_gamma   90.00
#
_symmetry.space_group_name_H-M   'P 1'
#
loop_
_entity.id
_entity.type
_entity.pdbx_description
1 polymer ?
#
loop_
_entity_poly.entity_id
_entity_poly.type
_entity_poly.pdbx_seq_one_letter_code
_entity_poly.pdbx_strand_id
1 'polypeptide(L)'
;MNIEHNMVNGLLPNLDLINLMAKLADKFGLIPEVFNHGYQGSWWNFAETASKAMLNQAFNEKEGLHSIFGPYGIQAVTIHAKNVMEGHASLTDLTQICEGALRSLNNILEKFHQSYFLYIMTDIRNFLSVAYYMPALGLILFPLIILALREWFSLKEFSFPNSFVLLHVVGIIQYCIIRSVAISQYYHTYTVLLSFSAFIPWYLLFPV
;
A
#
# COMPACT_ATOMS: atom_id res chain seq x y z
N MET A 1 1.95 -1.84 -18.98
CA MET A 1 2.42 -3.05 -18.28
C MET A 1 2.25 -2.83 -16.79
N ASN A 2 1.29 -3.49 -16.14
CA ASN A 2 1.02 -3.31 -14.72
C ASN A 2 1.95 -4.19 -13.88
N ILE A 3 2.53 -3.62 -12.83
CA ILE A 3 3.45 -4.29 -11.90
C ILE A 3 2.72 -4.46 -10.57
N GLU A 4 2.27 -5.67 -10.31
CA GLU A 4 1.57 -6.05 -9.08
C GLU A 4 2.59 -6.56 -8.06
N HIS A 5 2.53 -6.00 -6.86
CA HIS A 5 3.58 -6.22 -5.86
C HIS A 5 3.06 -6.39 -4.43
N ASN A 6 1.76 -6.21 -4.15
CA ASN A 6 1.28 -6.37 -2.78
C ASN A 6 1.26 -7.83 -2.36
N MET A 7 1.84 -8.10 -1.20
CA MET A 7 1.84 -9.43 -0.59
C MET A 7 0.80 -9.52 0.53
N VAL A 8 0.60 -10.74 1.04
CA VAL A 8 -0.35 -11.01 2.12
C VAL A 8 0.00 -10.16 3.36
N ASN A 9 -1.03 -9.62 4.01
CA ASN A 9 -0.92 -8.77 5.21
C ASN A 9 -0.15 -7.45 4.98
N GLY A 10 -0.19 -6.91 3.76
CA GLY A 10 0.47 -5.63 3.48
C GLY A 10 2.00 -5.71 3.51
N LEU A 11 2.55 -6.92 3.40
CA LEU A 11 3.96 -7.12 3.14
C LEU A 11 4.28 -6.59 1.73
N LEU A 12 5.46 -6.00 1.58
CA LEU A 12 5.92 -5.45 0.32
C LEU A 12 7.24 -6.10 -0.06
N PRO A 13 7.47 -6.37 -1.36
CA PRO A 13 8.77 -6.80 -1.82
C PRO A 13 9.78 -5.68 -1.67
N ASN A 14 11.04 -6.04 -1.84
CA ASN A 14 12.10 -5.07 -1.95
C ASN A 14 11.81 -4.08 -3.12
N LEU A 15 11.85 -2.78 -2.82
CA LEU A 15 11.62 -1.70 -3.77
C LEU A 15 12.56 -1.73 -4.99
N ASP A 16 13.80 -2.18 -4.83
CA ASP A 16 14.77 -2.28 -5.93
C ASP A 16 14.32 -3.30 -6.98
N LEU A 17 13.60 -4.34 -6.58
CA LEU A 17 13.00 -5.27 -7.52
C LEU A 17 11.96 -4.55 -8.39
N ILE A 18 11.09 -3.74 -7.78
CA ILE A 18 10.08 -2.97 -8.52
C ILE A 18 10.74 -1.95 -9.45
N ASN A 19 11.73 -1.21 -8.94
CA ASN A 19 12.49 -0.23 -9.72
C ASN A 19 13.22 -0.88 -10.91
N LEU A 20 13.76 -2.09 -10.72
CA LEU A 20 14.37 -2.87 -11.79
C LEU A 20 13.34 -3.20 -12.87
N MET A 21 12.17 -3.72 -12.49
CA MET A 21 11.11 -4.04 -13.45
C MET A 21 10.62 -2.81 -14.20
N ALA A 22 10.44 -1.68 -13.52
CA ALA A 22 10.06 -0.41 -14.14
C ALA A 22 11.12 0.07 -15.16
N LYS A 23 12.41 0.07 -14.77
CA LYS A 23 13.52 0.45 -15.66
C LYS A 23 13.64 -0.46 -16.88
N LEU A 24 13.41 -1.77 -16.71
CA LEU A 24 13.44 -2.72 -17.82
C LEU A 24 12.24 -2.49 -18.76
N ALA A 25 11.05 -2.25 -18.22
CA ALA A 25 9.88 -1.91 -19.03
C ALA A 25 10.15 -0.68 -19.91
N ASP A 26 10.65 0.41 -19.31
CA ASP A 26 11.01 1.63 -20.05
C ASP A 26 12.06 1.36 -21.14
N LYS A 27 13.08 0.55 -20.83
CA LYS A 27 14.17 0.21 -21.76
C LYS A 27 13.66 -0.51 -23.01
N PHE A 28 12.65 -1.37 -22.86
CA PHE A 28 12.05 -2.12 -23.96
C PHE A 28 10.79 -1.45 -24.53
N GLY A 29 10.55 -0.18 -24.18
CA GLY A 29 9.45 0.61 -24.77
C GLY A 29 8.06 0.29 -24.22
N LEU A 30 7.96 -0.46 -23.13
CA LEU A 30 6.69 -0.68 -22.42
C LEU A 30 6.48 0.42 -21.39
N ILE A 31 5.25 0.91 -21.26
CA ILE A 31 4.88 1.87 -20.22
C ILE A 31 4.61 1.10 -18.92
N PRO A 32 5.44 1.21 -17.88
CA PRO A 32 5.17 0.58 -16.59
C PRO A 32 4.05 1.32 -15.85
N GLU A 33 3.19 0.55 -15.20
CA GLU A 33 2.08 1.02 -14.37
C GLU A 33 2.12 0.32 -13.02
N VAL A 34 1.68 1.01 -11.98
CA VAL A 34 1.43 0.46 -10.64
C VAL A 34 0.05 0.90 -10.20
N PHE A 35 -0.76 0.00 -9.65
CA PHE A 35 -2.17 0.26 -9.31
C PHE A 35 -3.00 0.81 -10.48
N ASN A 36 -2.71 0.36 -11.72
CA ASN A 36 -3.31 0.85 -12.97
C ASN A 36 -3.04 2.33 -13.27
N HIS A 37 -2.02 2.90 -12.65
CA HIS A 37 -1.55 4.26 -12.88
C HIS A 37 -0.13 4.21 -13.45
N GLY A 38 0.06 4.86 -14.61
CA GLY A 38 1.39 5.12 -15.19
C GLY A 38 2.03 6.36 -14.56
N TYR A 39 2.92 7.02 -15.30
CA TYR A 39 3.56 8.26 -14.88
C TYR A 39 2.53 9.36 -14.56
N GLN A 40 2.58 9.88 -13.33
CA GLN A 40 1.66 10.91 -12.88
C GLN A 40 2.23 12.32 -13.03
N GLY A 41 1.38 13.27 -13.45
CA GLY A 41 1.75 14.68 -13.62
C GLY A 41 1.06 15.66 -12.66
N SER A 42 0.02 15.20 -11.94
CA SER A 42 -0.81 16.04 -11.08
C SER A 42 -0.73 15.60 -9.63
N TRP A 43 -0.71 16.56 -8.69
CA TRP A 43 -0.73 16.30 -7.24
C TRP A 43 -1.89 15.40 -6.81
N TRP A 44 -3.08 15.61 -7.39
CA TRP A 44 -4.25 14.80 -7.08
C TRP A 44 -4.06 13.33 -7.48
N ASN A 45 -3.39 13.05 -8.58
CA ASN A 45 -3.15 11.69 -9.03
C ASN A 45 -2.08 10.99 -8.20
N PHE A 46 -1.06 11.73 -7.72
CA PHE A 46 -0.09 11.20 -6.75
C PHE A 46 -0.80 10.83 -5.44
N ALA A 47 -1.69 11.71 -4.95
CA ALA A 47 -2.48 11.44 -3.75
C ALA A 47 -3.42 10.24 -3.94
N GLU A 48 -4.08 10.13 -5.09
CA GLU A 48 -4.94 8.98 -5.42
C GLU A 48 -4.15 7.67 -5.46
N THR A 49 -2.97 7.68 -6.09
CA THR A 49 -2.10 6.49 -6.17
C THR A 49 -1.57 6.10 -4.80
N ALA A 50 -1.15 7.07 -3.99
CA ALA A 50 -0.73 6.84 -2.62
C ALA A 50 -1.86 6.26 -1.76
N SER A 51 -3.08 6.81 -1.85
CA SER A 51 -4.24 6.29 -1.15
C SER A 51 -4.59 4.87 -1.59
N LYS A 52 -4.51 4.56 -2.89
CA LYS A 52 -4.67 3.21 -3.43
C LYS A 52 -3.59 2.26 -2.89
N ALA A 53 -2.34 2.69 -2.83
CA ALA A 53 -1.26 1.90 -2.27
C ALA A 53 -1.51 1.59 -0.79
N MET A 54 -1.84 2.60 0.02
CA MET A 54 -2.13 2.43 1.45
C MET A 54 -3.34 1.54 1.72
N LEU A 55 -4.45 1.74 0.99
CA LEU A 55 -5.67 0.94 1.18
C LEU A 55 -5.48 -0.51 0.75
N ASN A 56 -4.79 -0.74 -0.38
CA ASN A 56 -4.46 -2.10 -0.77
C ASN A 56 -3.54 -2.77 0.25
N GLN A 57 -2.52 -2.07 0.73
CA GLN A 57 -1.64 -2.62 1.76
C GLN A 57 -2.38 -2.93 3.07
N ALA A 58 -3.35 -2.10 3.45
CA ALA A 58 -4.10 -2.26 4.70
C ALA A 58 -5.19 -3.34 4.64
N PHE A 59 -5.89 -3.48 3.51
CA PHE A 59 -7.11 -4.29 3.41
C PHE A 59 -7.08 -5.38 2.34
N ASN A 60 -6.23 -5.27 1.34
CA ASN A 60 -6.20 -6.20 0.21
C ASN A 60 -5.11 -7.25 0.40
N GLU A 61 -5.51 -8.42 0.85
CA GLU A 61 -4.59 -9.50 1.22
C GLU A 61 -4.08 -10.31 0.01
N LYS A 62 -4.73 -10.23 -1.17
CA LYS A 62 -4.43 -11.13 -2.30
C LYS A 62 -4.62 -10.47 -3.67
N GLU A 63 -3.59 -9.78 -4.17
CA GLU A 63 -3.59 -9.24 -5.54
C GLU A 63 -3.22 -10.27 -6.60
N GLY A 64 -2.30 -11.21 -6.32
CA GLY A 64 -1.88 -12.21 -7.30
C GLY A 64 -1.12 -13.41 -6.72
N LEU A 65 -0.65 -14.31 -7.59
CA LEU A 65 0.12 -15.50 -7.18
C LEU A 65 1.39 -15.15 -6.40
N HIS A 66 1.99 -13.99 -6.69
CA HIS A 66 3.18 -13.52 -5.98
C HIS A 66 2.93 -13.28 -4.48
N SER A 67 1.68 -12.97 -4.08
CA SER A 67 1.36 -12.54 -2.73
C SER A 67 1.67 -13.60 -1.66
N ILE A 68 1.52 -14.89 -2.00
CA ILE A 68 1.74 -16.01 -1.08
C ILE A 68 3.21 -16.20 -0.69
N PHE A 69 4.14 -15.63 -1.45
CA PHE A 69 5.58 -15.75 -1.21
C PHE A 69 6.09 -14.82 -0.10
N GLY A 70 5.35 -13.77 0.23
CA GLY A 70 5.73 -12.78 1.24
C GLY A 70 6.04 -13.37 2.62
N PRO A 71 5.17 -14.21 3.21
CA PRO A 71 5.43 -14.87 4.49
C PRO A 71 6.69 -15.75 4.52
N TYR A 72 7.15 -16.22 3.36
CA TYR A 72 8.36 -17.05 3.24
C TYR A 72 9.64 -16.22 3.02
N GLY A 73 9.55 -14.88 3.03
CA GLY A 73 10.68 -14.00 2.78
C GLY A 73 11.16 -14.02 1.33
N ILE A 74 10.37 -14.58 0.42
CA ILE A 74 10.69 -14.65 -1.01
C ILE A 74 10.18 -13.38 -1.68
N GLN A 75 11.11 -12.61 -2.25
CA GLN A 75 10.81 -11.38 -2.99
C GLN A 75 10.17 -11.74 -4.33
N ALA A 76 8.90 -11.38 -4.52
CA ALA A 76 8.14 -11.72 -5.71
C ALA A 76 7.33 -10.52 -6.21
N VAL A 77 7.22 -10.43 -7.53
CA VAL A 77 6.44 -9.41 -8.24
C VAL A 77 5.76 -10.08 -9.43
N THR A 78 4.53 -9.68 -9.77
CA THR A 78 3.83 -10.16 -10.96
C THR A 78 3.77 -9.07 -12.01
N ILE A 79 4.19 -9.41 -13.22
CA ILE A 79 4.02 -8.56 -14.39
C ILE A 79 2.70 -8.93 -15.05
N HIS A 80 1.79 -7.98 -15.13
CA HIS A 80 0.54 -8.12 -15.85
C HIS A 80 0.56 -7.25 -17.11
N ALA A 81 0.59 -7.89 -18.28
CA ALA A 81 0.51 -7.21 -19.57
C ALA A 81 -0.97 -6.96 -19.93
N LYS A 82 -1.45 -5.74 -19.72
CA LYS A 82 -2.77 -5.31 -20.25
C LYS A 82 -2.69 -5.18 -21.77
N ASN A 83 -3.67 -5.76 -22.46
CA ASN A 83 -3.88 -5.73 -23.91
C ASN A 83 -2.74 -6.28 -24.78
N VAL A 84 -2.66 -7.62 -24.85
CA VAL A 84 -1.96 -8.33 -25.94
C VAL A 84 -2.64 -8.05 -27.30
N MET A 85 -3.95 -7.77 -27.31
CA MET A 85 -4.74 -7.63 -28.55
C MET A 85 -4.56 -6.28 -29.28
N GLU A 86 -4.09 -5.24 -28.62
CA GLU A 86 -3.81 -3.93 -29.25
C GLU A 86 -2.32 -3.77 -29.65
N GLY A 87 -1.51 -4.81 -29.52
CA GLY A 87 -0.12 -4.81 -30.01
C GLY A 87 0.87 -3.99 -29.17
N HIS A 88 0.52 -3.64 -27.93
CA HIS A 88 1.36 -2.79 -27.06
C HIS A 88 2.36 -3.56 -26.19
N ALA A 89 2.28 -4.89 -26.13
CA ALA A 89 3.28 -5.74 -25.47
C ALA A 89 3.39 -7.08 -26.19
N SER A 90 4.56 -7.34 -26.80
CA SER A 90 4.86 -8.63 -27.42
C SER A 90 5.40 -9.62 -26.38
N LEU A 91 5.23 -10.92 -26.67
CA LEU A 91 5.89 -11.97 -25.89
C LEU A 91 7.42 -11.78 -25.88
N THR A 92 7.99 -11.25 -26.97
CA THR A 92 9.43 -10.94 -27.07
C THR A 92 9.86 -9.89 -26.07
N ASP A 93 9.01 -8.90 -25.79
CA ASP A 93 9.36 -7.81 -24.88
C ASP A 93 9.32 -8.32 -23.43
N LEU A 94 8.36 -9.20 -23.13
CA LEU A 94 8.29 -9.89 -21.84
C LEU A 94 9.49 -10.82 -21.61
N THR A 95 9.92 -11.58 -22.62
CA THR A 95 11.11 -12.44 -22.48
C THR A 95 12.39 -11.63 -22.30
N GLN A 96 12.51 -10.49 -23.00
CA GLN A 96 13.63 -9.56 -22.83
C GLN A 96 13.66 -8.92 -21.43
N ILE A 97 12.49 -8.57 -20.88
CA ILE A 97 12.39 -8.09 -19.49
C ILE A 97 12.79 -9.20 -18.51
N CYS A 98 12.29 -10.42 -18.69
CA CYS A 98 12.65 -11.55 -17.84
C CYS A 98 14.17 -11.86 -17.90
N GLU A 99 14.76 -11.89 -19.09
CA GLU A 99 16.21 -12.06 -19.26
C GLU A 99 16.99 -10.94 -18.58
N GLY A 100 16.57 -9.68 -18.80
CA GLY A 100 17.18 -8.51 -18.17
C GLY A 100 17.09 -8.56 -16.64
N ALA A 101 15.97 -9.01 -16.09
CA ALA A 101 15.77 -9.18 -14.67
C ALA A 101 16.69 -10.28 -14.12
N LEU A 102 16.72 -11.46 -14.75
CA LEU A 102 17.60 -12.57 -14.35
C LEU A 102 19.07 -12.16 -14.40
N ARG A 103 19.51 -11.46 -15.45
CA ARG A 103 20.89 -10.97 -15.57
C ARG A 103 21.22 -9.93 -14.50
N SER A 104 20.27 -9.06 -14.17
CA SER A 104 20.45 -8.04 -13.13
C SER A 104 20.55 -8.70 -11.75
N LEU A 105 19.63 -9.61 -11.43
CA LEU A 105 19.61 -10.38 -10.18
C LEU A 105 20.85 -11.28 -10.02
N ASN A 106 21.31 -11.90 -11.11
CA ASN A 106 22.52 -12.74 -11.10
C ASN A 106 23.80 -11.93 -10.86
N ASN A 107 23.79 -10.64 -11.19
CA ASN A 107 24.94 -9.75 -11.00
C ASN A 107 24.89 -8.99 -9.66
N ILE A 108 23.92 -9.28 -8.80
CA ILE A 108 23.84 -8.70 -7.47
C ILE A 108 24.93 -9.34 -6.59
N LEU A 109 25.84 -8.51 -6.08
CA LEU A 109 26.92 -8.94 -5.18
C LEU A 109 26.44 -9.09 -3.72
N GLU A 110 25.43 -8.34 -3.32
CA GLU A 110 24.92 -8.29 -1.95
C GLU A 110 23.47 -8.76 -1.92
N LYS A 111 23.09 -9.60 -0.96
CA LYS A 111 21.66 -9.93 -0.76
C LYS A 111 20.87 -8.64 -0.62
N PHE A 112 19.58 -8.66 -0.99
CA PHE A 112 18.65 -7.56 -0.78
C PHE A 112 18.70 -7.04 0.66
N HIS A 113 19.54 -6.05 0.88
CA HIS A 113 19.80 -5.35 2.12
C HIS A 113 19.82 -3.87 1.72
N GLN A 114 19.16 -3.02 2.51
CA GLN A 114 19.06 -1.56 2.37
C GLN A 114 17.77 -0.98 1.77
N SER A 115 17.00 -1.72 0.99
CA SER A 115 15.78 -1.18 0.37
C SER A 115 14.56 -1.45 1.26
N TYR A 116 14.11 -0.38 1.91
CA TYR A 116 12.99 -0.29 2.85
C TYR A 116 11.80 -1.19 2.48
N PHE A 117 11.38 -2.08 3.40
CA PHE A 117 10.15 -2.88 3.27
C PHE A 117 8.87 -2.10 3.61
N LEU A 118 9.03 -0.82 3.97
CA LEU A 118 7.96 0.10 4.34
C LEU A 118 8.05 1.34 3.45
N TYR A 119 7.30 1.31 2.36
CA TYR A 119 7.16 2.42 1.44
C TYR A 119 5.71 2.50 0.94
N ILE A 120 5.29 3.69 0.53
CA ILE A 120 4.02 3.90 -0.14
C ILE A 120 4.34 4.35 -1.57
N MET A 121 3.84 3.63 -2.56
CA MET A 121 4.04 4.01 -3.96
C MET A 121 3.18 5.23 -4.28
N THR A 122 3.80 6.32 -4.72
CA THR A 122 3.08 7.53 -5.18
C THR A 122 3.00 7.59 -6.70
N ASP A 123 3.96 6.96 -7.36
CA ASP A 123 4.13 6.88 -8.81
C ASP A 123 5.10 5.75 -9.12
N ILE A 124 5.26 5.36 -10.38
CA ILE A 124 6.13 4.25 -10.78
C ILE A 124 7.61 4.45 -10.39
N ARG A 125 8.09 5.70 -10.34
CA ARG A 125 9.48 6.05 -9.97
C ARG A 125 9.59 6.76 -8.63
N ASN A 126 8.46 7.17 -8.04
CA ASN A 126 8.44 7.95 -6.81
C ASN A 126 7.75 7.17 -5.70
N PHE A 127 8.48 6.98 -4.62
CA PHE A 127 7.98 6.32 -3.42
C PHE A 127 8.14 7.23 -2.21
N LEU A 128 7.22 7.10 -1.28
CA LEU A 128 7.30 7.75 0.02
C LEU A 128 7.88 6.75 1.02
N SER A 129 9.08 7.05 1.53
CA SER A 129 9.70 6.23 2.57
C SER A 129 9.02 6.41 3.94
N VAL A 130 9.15 5.39 4.79
CA VAL A 130 8.67 5.42 6.18
C VAL A 130 9.09 6.66 6.98
N ALA A 131 10.28 7.19 6.71
CA ALA A 131 10.80 8.36 7.40
C ALA A 131 9.97 9.64 7.18
N TYR A 132 9.27 9.74 6.04
CA TYR A 132 8.49 10.94 5.71
C TYR A 132 7.09 10.93 6.34
N TYR A 133 6.41 9.79 6.36
CA TYR A 133 5.03 9.72 6.86
C TYR A 133 4.93 9.37 8.35
N MET A 134 5.94 8.71 8.94
CA MET A 134 5.91 8.35 10.37
C MET A 134 5.81 9.56 11.32
N PRO A 135 6.52 10.69 11.10
CA PRO A 135 6.35 11.86 11.95
C PRO A 135 4.94 12.44 11.91
N ALA A 136 4.31 12.47 10.73
CA ALA A 136 2.93 12.94 10.58
C ALA A 136 1.94 12.01 11.31
N LEU A 137 2.11 10.69 11.20
CA LEU A 137 1.34 9.72 11.98
C LEU A 137 1.56 9.92 13.49
N GLY A 138 2.80 10.16 13.91
CA GLY A 138 3.14 10.47 15.29
C GLY A 138 2.40 11.70 15.80
N LEU A 139 2.34 12.79 15.03
CA LEU A 139 1.60 14.00 15.40
C LEU A 139 0.08 13.77 15.51
N ILE A 140 -0.50 12.90 14.68
CA ILE A 140 -1.92 12.53 14.76
C ILE A 140 -2.21 11.69 16.01
N LEU A 141 -1.31 10.76 16.35
CA LEU A 141 -1.48 9.86 17.50
C LEU A 141 -1.08 10.50 18.84
N PHE A 142 -0.22 11.51 18.83
CA PHE A 142 0.33 12.11 20.04
C PHE A 142 -0.73 12.68 21.00
N PRO A 143 -1.76 13.43 20.54
CA PRO A 143 -2.85 13.88 21.42
C PRO A 143 -3.64 12.72 22.06
N LEU A 144 -3.86 11.63 21.31
CA LEU A 144 -4.54 10.44 21.83
C LEU A 144 -3.75 9.78 22.96
N ILE A 145 -2.42 9.72 22.83
CA ILE A 145 -1.53 9.21 23.88
C ILE A 145 -1.59 10.11 25.13
N ILE A 146 -1.56 11.43 24.97
CA ILE A 146 -1.68 12.36 26.10
C ILE A 146 -3.02 12.18 26.81
N LEU A 147 -4.13 12.06 26.06
CA LEU A 147 -5.46 11.83 26.63
C LEU A 147 -5.50 10.50 27.39
N ALA A 148 -4.97 9.42 26.81
CA ALA A 148 -4.90 8.12 27.47
C ALA A 148 -4.08 8.17 28.76
N LEU A 149 -2.94 8.87 28.77
CA LEU A 149 -2.12 9.06 29.97
C LEU A 149 -2.84 9.89 31.03
N ARG A 150 -3.54 10.96 30.63
CA ARG A 150 -4.35 11.78 31.54
C ARG A 150 -5.40 10.94 32.25
N GLU A 151 -6.16 10.14 31.50
CA GLU A 151 -7.19 9.27 32.08
C GLU A 151 -6.57 8.22 33.01
N TRP A 152 -5.46 7.60 32.60
CA TRP A 152 -4.73 6.63 33.40
C TRP A 152 -4.31 7.18 34.78
N PHE A 153 -3.79 8.41 34.84
CA PHE A 153 -3.38 9.02 36.11
C PHE A 153 -4.56 9.56 36.94
N SER A 154 -5.70 9.88 36.31
CA SER A 154 -6.91 10.33 37.00
C SER A 154 -7.76 9.16 37.54
N LEU A 155 -7.46 7.94 37.12
CA LEU A 155 -8.22 6.73 37.43
C LEU A 155 -8.08 6.35 38.91
N LYS A 156 -9.19 6.41 39.66
CA LYS A 156 -9.28 5.95 41.06
C LYS A 156 -9.83 4.52 41.17
N GLU A 157 -10.79 4.19 40.32
CA GLU A 157 -11.42 2.87 40.22
C GLU A 157 -11.58 2.51 38.74
N PHE A 158 -11.27 1.26 38.39
CA PHE A 158 -11.42 0.78 37.01
C PHE A 158 -12.90 0.55 36.71
N SER A 159 -13.48 1.42 35.89
CA SER A 159 -14.80 1.23 35.29
C SER A 159 -14.68 1.24 33.78
N PHE A 160 -15.44 0.39 33.12
CA PHE A 160 -15.45 0.31 31.66
C PHE A 160 -16.51 1.30 31.15
N PRO A 161 -16.12 2.42 30.51
CA PRO A 161 -17.10 3.42 30.13
C PRO A 161 -17.90 2.94 28.92
N ASN A 162 -19.20 3.27 28.87
CA ASN A 162 -20.06 2.92 27.73
C ASN A 162 -19.54 3.54 26.42
N SER A 163 -18.89 4.70 26.50
CA SER A 163 -18.23 5.37 25.37
C SER A 163 -17.12 4.51 24.75
N PHE A 164 -16.36 3.75 25.55
CA PHE A 164 -15.35 2.82 25.05
C PHE A 164 -15.99 1.72 24.20
N VAL A 165 -17.06 1.08 24.70
CA VAL A 165 -17.76 0.01 23.97
C VAL A 165 -18.33 0.55 22.67
N LEU A 166 -18.97 1.73 22.73
CA LEU A 166 -19.57 2.37 21.56
C LEU A 166 -18.50 2.71 20.51
N LEU A 167 -17.37 3.29 20.90
CA LEU A 167 -16.26 3.59 19.98
C LEU A 167 -15.69 2.34 19.31
N HIS A 168 -15.57 1.23 20.04
CA HIS A 168 -15.13 -0.04 19.45
C HIS A 168 -16.16 -0.61 18.47
N VAL A 169 -17.46 -0.53 18.80
CA VAL A 169 -18.53 -0.95 17.88
C VAL A 169 -18.51 -0.12 16.60
N VAL A 170 -18.41 1.21 16.71
CA VAL A 170 -18.28 2.12 15.56
C VAL A 170 -17.04 1.79 14.73
N GLY A 171 -15.89 1.59 15.39
CA GLY A 171 -14.64 1.22 14.71
C GLY A 171 -14.72 -0.13 13.99
N ILE A 172 -15.35 -1.15 14.59
CA ILE A 172 -15.56 -2.46 13.96
C ILE A 172 -16.50 -2.34 12.75
N ILE A 173 -17.62 -1.62 12.87
CA ILE A 173 -18.55 -1.39 11.76
C ILE A 173 -17.81 -0.70 10.61
N GLN A 174 -17.04 0.33 10.92
CA GLN A 174 -16.25 1.06 9.94
C GLN A 174 -15.20 0.17 9.26
N TYR A 175 -14.45 -0.62 10.03
CA TYR A 175 -13.50 -1.59 9.49
C TYR A 175 -14.18 -2.58 8.53
N CYS A 176 -15.34 -3.13 8.91
CA CYS A 176 -16.11 -4.04 8.08
C CYS A 176 -16.57 -3.37 6.77
N ILE A 177 -17.04 -2.12 6.83
CA ILE A 177 -17.42 -1.34 5.65
C ILE A 177 -16.21 -1.15 4.74
N ILE A 178 -15.11 -0.64 5.27
CA ILE A 178 -13.90 -0.36 4.47
C ILE A 178 -13.39 -1.65 3.81
N ARG A 179 -13.30 -2.74 4.58
CA ARG A 179 -12.87 -4.04 4.07
C ARG A 179 -13.81 -4.56 2.98
N SER A 180 -15.12 -4.42 3.15
CA SER A 180 -16.11 -4.87 2.15
C SER A 180 -15.96 -4.13 0.81
N VAL A 181 -15.68 -2.82 0.85
CA VAL A 181 -15.51 -2.01 -0.36
C VAL A 181 -14.12 -2.22 -0.96
N ALA A 182 -13.08 -2.42 -0.14
CA ALA A 182 -11.73 -2.72 -0.60
C ALA A 182 -11.64 -4.01 -1.41
N ILE A 183 -12.42 -5.03 -1.05
CA ILE A 183 -12.50 -6.31 -1.78
C ILE A 183 -13.45 -6.22 -2.99
N SER A 184 -14.30 -5.19 -3.04
CA SER A 184 -15.30 -5.03 -4.10
C SER A 184 -14.71 -4.55 -5.42
N GLN A 185 -15.38 -4.85 -6.53
CA GLN A 185 -15.05 -4.31 -7.85
C GLN A 185 -15.12 -2.77 -7.92
N TYR A 186 -15.85 -2.14 -7.00
CA TYR A 186 -15.98 -0.69 -6.89
C TYR A 186 -14.81 -0.01 -6.16
N TYR A 187 -13.79 -0.77 -5.75
CA TYR A 187 -12.62 -0.26 -5.05
C TYR A 187 -12.06 1.02 -5.69
N HIS A 188 -11.82 0.99 -7.00
CA HIS A 188 -11.20 2.11 -7.70
C HIS A 188 -11.98 3.42 -7.57
N THR A 189 -13.32 3.37 -7.60
CA THR A 189 -14.19 4.56 -7.54
C THR A 189 -14.27 5.15 -6.13
N TYR A 190 -14.26 4.31 -5.09
CA TYR A 190 -14.48 4.75 -3.70
C TYR A 190 -13.20 4.87 -2.87
N THR A 191 -12.02 4.57 -3.42
CA THR A 191 -10.72 4.66 -2.72
C THR A 191 -10.52 5.97 -1.95
N VAL A 192 -10.72 7.11 -2.60
CA VAL A 192 -10.54 8.42 -1.96
C VAL A 192 -11.54 8.62 -0.82
N LEU A 193 -12.82 8.31 -1.04
CA LEU A 193 -13.85 8.42 0.00
C LEU A 193 -13.56 7.52 1.21
N LEU A 194 -13.12 6.28 0.97
CA LEU A 194 -12.73 5.34 2.02
C LEU A 194 -11.58 5.87 2.86
N SER A 195 -10.55 6.43 2.21
CA SER A 195 -9.40 7.01 2.91
C SER A 195 -9.82 8.14 3.84
N PHE A 196 -10.74 9.02 3.44
CA PHE A 196 -11.27 10.06 4.31
C PHE A 196 -12.13 9.51 5.44
N SER A 197 -12.94 8.48 5.19
CA SER A 197 -13.77 7.89 6.23
C SER A 197 -12.90 7.35 7.37
N ALA A 198 -11.78 6.68 7.07
CA ALA A 198 -10.86 6.10 8.05
C ALA A 198 -10.30 7.11 9.06
N PHE A 199 -10.25 8.40 8.71
CA PHE A 199 -9.74 9.46 9.58
C PHE A 199 -10.84 10.21 10.36
N ILE A 200 -12.10 9.79 10.30
CA ILE A 200 -13.18 10.44 11.06
C ILE A 200 -12.91 10.29 12.57
N PRO A 201 -12.75 11.39 13.32
CA PRO A 201 -12.43 11.35 14.74
C PRO A 201 -13.71 11.10 15.57
N TRP A 202 -14.22 9.87 15.55
CA TRP A 202 -15.45 9.49 16.26
C TRP A 202 -15.42 9.80 17.76
N TYR A 203 -14.22 9.83 18.37
CA TYR A 203 -14.03 10.20 19.77
C TYR A 203 -14.44 11.64 20.10
N LEU A 204 -14.52 12.55 19.12
CA LEU A 204 -15.03 13.91 19.35
C LEU A 204 -16.55 13.95 19.49
N LEU A 205 -17.26 12.94 18.98
CA LEU A 205 -18.72 12.89 18.99
C LEU A 205 -19.29 12.27 20.26
N PHE A 206 -18.48 11.51 21.00
CA PHE A 206 -18.89 10.88 22.25
C PHE A 206 -18.12 11.54 23.40
N PRO A 207 -18.81 12.14 24.39
CA PRO A 207 -18.14 12.57 25.61
C PRO A 207 -17.53 11.32 26.29
N VAL A 208 -16.20 11.33 26.41
CA VAL A 208 -15.42 10.35 27.19
C VAL A 208 -15.51 10.71 28.66
#